data_AF-A0A4Q7AH36-F1
#
_entry.id   AF-A0A4Q7AH36-F1
#
_cell.length_a   1.000
_cell.length_b   1.000
_cell.length_c   1.000
_cell.angle_alpha   90.00
_cell.angle_beta   90.00
_cell.angle_gamma   90.00
#
_symmetry.space_group_name_H-M   'P 1'
#
loop_
_entity.id
_entity.type
_entity.pdbx_description
1 polymer ?
#
loop_
_entity_poly.entity_id
_entity_poly.type
_entity_poly.pdbx_seq_one_letter_code
_entity_poly.pdbx_strand_id
1 'polypeptide(L)'
;MAIPQHTIDQILDRTDIVDLIGQRVKLKKTGRTYSGCCPFHQEKSPSFHVYRDKQYYHCFGCQANGNAIRFLMDIDNRNFIDVMKELSSHAGVELPKDNFDNKKISYKREAVKPQPKAEPKSVEQKPKDVVQTKEQINNQSFEIDPFEAFSQYPDPEDFDPTQFNQAFEQIPQDGNLYDLLENIAQFYEKQLPSSKVAQNYFKHRGLSADTIQYWRLGYAPEDWQHLEKAFPQDIEGLKLLGLIRTSDSGRDFDLLRDRVIFPIRDSKGRVVGFGGRALNDEIKPKYINSPDSEVFHKNQLLYGLYEGRKDRAQNWLMVEGYMDVIALQQNGISGATATLGTASNADHLNILFKQNSQITIAFDGDAAGQKAARRTLEIALPLLNDGRELKFFVLPKEHDPDSLIRKEGLETFHRIWQQSPLLSDFVFALLSQNYDVTTPEGKSQVMAELNQLTELLPKQGSYRYLLRQFFKEKLGFNRKWQPQVSVDASLSFNIRTKDEDFAVAILMQHPFLYIHFEVLRAIIPNDELLAQILAVFDAVFDELPDDQDLATYYILGACGAYHLELAEIMQRTNIQALTEAPELADKLASEYSLSLQEKYLKQKLKAPTSLSESRNLRKQLNELTKKISLKLVHS
;
A
#
# COMPACT_ATOMS: atom_id res chain seq x y z
N MET A 1 23.87 -27.82 -4.91
CA MET A 1 23.54 -26.41 -4.58
C MET A 1 22.58 -25.91 -5.65
N ALA A 2 21.29 -25.75 -5.32
CA ALA A 2 20.35 -25.10 -6.22
C ALA A 2 20.46 -23.59 -6.00
N ILE A 3 20.82 -22.83 -7.03
CA ILE A 3 20.83 -21.37 -6.96
C ILE A 3 19.45 -20.91 -7.44
N PRO A 4 18.65 -20.23 -6.59
CA PRO A 4 17.30 -19.82 -6.96
C PRO A 4 17.28 -18.95 -8.22
N GLN A 5 16.27 -19.11 -9.08
CA GLN A 5 16.18 -18.39 -10.35
C GLN A 5 16.27 -16.87 -10.17
N HIS A 6 15.63 -16.30 -9.14
CA HIS A 6 15.71 -14.87 -8.85
C HIS A 6 17.14 -14.38 -8.52
N THR A 7 18.00 -15.24 -7.93
CA THR A 7 19.40 -14.91 -7.66
C THR A 7 20.18 -14.87 -8.97
N ILE A 8 19.86 -15.77 -9.89
CA ILE A 8 20.41 -15.79 -11.25
C ILE A 8 20.03 -14.50 -11.99
N ASP A 9 18.74 -14.12 -11.93
CA ASP A 9 18.23 -12.92 -12.60
C ASP A 9 18.86 -11.64 -12.01
N GLN A 10 18.99 -11.53 -10.67
CA GLN A 10 19.66 -10.39 -10.02
C GLN A 10 21.13 -10.25 -10.41
N ILE A 11 21.83 -11.37 -10.62
CA ILE A 11 23.23 -11.38 -11.07
C ILE A 11 23.31 -10.94 -12.53
N LEU A 12 22.39 -11.42 -13.38
CA LEU A 12 22.31 -11.02 -14.79
C LEU A 12 21.98 -9.53 -14.95
N ASP A 13 21.03 -8.98 -14.18
CA ASP A 13 20.65 -7.56 -14.22
C ASP A 13 21.80 -6.60 -13.85
N ARG A 14 22.73 -7.07 -13.02
CA ARG A 14 23.91 -6.30 -12.57
C ARG A 14 25.15 -6.55 -13.40
N THR A 15 25.08 -7.44 -14.37
CA THR A 15 26.20 -7.80 -15.25
C THR A 15 26.00 -7.10 -16.60
N ASP A 16 26.93 -6.24 -17.03
CA ASP A 16 26.91 -5.75 -18.42
C ASP A 16 27.58 -6.78 -19.34
N ILE A 17 26.78 -7.48 -20.15
CA ILE A 17 27.27 -8.51 -21.08
C ILE A 17 28.32 -8.00 -22.06
N VAL A 18 28.27 -6.71 -22.46
CA VAL A 18 29.24 -6.15 -23.41
C VAL A 18 30.61 -6.02 -22.75
N ASP A 19 30.63 -5.55 -21.50
CA ASP A 19 31.87 -5.35 -20.76
C ASP A 19 32.48 -6.73 -20.41
N LEU A 20 31.64 -7.70 -20.04
CA LEU A 20 32.05 -9.07 -19.76
C LEU A 20 32.65 -9.77 -21.00
N ILE A 21 31.97 -9.73 -22.15
CA ILE A 21 32.49 -10.34 -23.38
C ILE A 21 33.70 -9.55 -23.88
N GLY A 22 33.70 -8.22 -23.74
CA GLY A 22 34.78 -7.32 -24.15
C GLY A 22 36.14 -7.61 -23.49
N GLN A 23 36.14 -8.26 -22.32
CA GLN A 23 37.37 -8.74 -21.67
C GLN A 23 38.07 -9.87 -22.43
N ARG A 24 37.32 -10.68 -23.19
CA ARG A 24 37.81 -11.87 -23.89
C ARG A 24 37.83 -11.71 -25.41
N VAL A 25 36.94 -10.89 -25.96
CA VAL A 25 36.76 -10.68 -27.40
C VAL A 25 36.88 -9.20 -27.74
N LYS A 26 37.67 -8.87 -28.77
CA LYS A 26 37.73 -7.49 -29.28
C LYS A 26 36.43 -7.14 -30.00
N LEU A 27 35.59 -6.37 -29.33
CA LEU A 27 34.32 -5.87 -29.86
C LEU A 27 34.48 -4.45 -30.43
N LYS A 28 33.92 -4.21 -31.62
CA LYS A 28 33.79 -2.87 -32.20
C LYS A 28 32.33 -2.45 -32.17
N LYS A 29 32.06 -1.21 -31.76
CA LYS A 29 30.70 -0.67 -31.77
C LYS A 29 30.23 -0.46 -33.21
N THR A 30 29.08 -1.03 -33.55
CA THR A 30 28.45 -0.95 -34.87
C THR A 30 26.98 -0.56 -34.68
N GLY A 31 26.70 0.75 -34.76
CA GLY A 31 25.37 1.28 -34.46
C GLY A 31 25.00 1.14 -32.97
N ARG A 32 23.87 0.46 -32.70
CA ARG A 32 23.38 0.17 -31.33
C ARG A 32 23.91 -1.15 -30.75
N THR A 33 24.67 -1.92 -31.53
CA THR A 33 25.21 -3.22 -31.14
C THR A 33 26.73 -3.21 -31.15
N TYR A 34 27.32 -4.28 -30.64
CA TYR A 34 28.76 -4.51 -30.66
C TYR A 34 29.05 -5.75 -31.48
N SER A 35 30.02 -5.68 -32.39
CA SER A 35 30.36 -6.77 -33.31
C SER A 35 31.84 -7.15 -33.24
N GLY A 36 32.17 -8.43 -33.34
CA GLY A 36 33.54 -8.95 -33.35
C GLY A 36 33.66 -10.31 -34.05
N CYS A 37 34.87 -10.88 -34.06
CA CYS A 37 35.05 -12.28 -34.48
C CYS A 37 34.58 -13.20 -33.36
N CYS A 38 33.87 -14.27 -33.72
CA CYS A 38 33.35 -15.23 -32.75
C CYS A 38 34.48 -15.98 -32.01
N PRO A 39 34.40 -16.14 -30.68
CA PRO A 39 35.36 -16.94 -29.93
C PRO A 39 35.12 -18.46 -30.03
N PHE A 40 33.94 -18.88 -30.49
CA PHE A 40 33.53 -20.29 -30.51
C PHE A 40 33.84 -21.03 -31.81
N HIS A 41 34.22 -20.31 -32.86
CA HIS A 41 34.65 -20.89 -34.14
C HIS A 41 35.61 -19.94 -34.86
N GLN A 42 36.47 -20.46 -35.73
CA GLN A 42 37.41 -19.65 -36.49
C GLN A 42 36.74 -19.01 -37.71
N GLU A 43 36.68 -17.68 -37.72
CA GLU A 43 36.24 -16.88 -38.85
C GLU A 43 37.15 -15.65 -39.03
N LYS A 44 37.24 -15.16 -40.27
CA LYS A 44 38.01 -13.94 -40.60
C LYS A 44 37.15 -12.67 -40.67
N SER A 45 35.84 -12.83 -40.79
CA SER A 45 34.86 -11.75 -40.82
C SER A 45 34.06 -11.71 -39.51
N PRO A 46 33.74 -10.53 -38.97
CA PRO A 46 33.00 -10.43 -37.71
C PRO A 46 31.53 -10.86 -37.87
N SER A 47 31.15 -12.04 -37.35
CA SER A 47 29.75 -12.48 -37.31
C SER A 47 29.14 -12.50 -35.90
N PHE A 48 29.95 -12.24 -34.87
CA PHE A 48 29.53 -12.25 -33.47
C PHE A 48 28.94 -10.90 -33.06
N HIS A 49 27.67 -10.89 -32.66
CA HIS A 49 26.93 -9.69 -32.28
C HIS A 49 26.49 -9.74 -30.81
N VAL A 50 26.68 -8.64 -30.10
CA VAL A 50 26.28 -8.45 -28.70
C VAL A 50 25.32 -7.28 -28.58
N TYR A 51 24.19 -7.53 -27.93
CA TYR A 51 23.10 -6.59 -27.73
C TYR A 51 23.08 -6.15 -26.26
N ARG A 52 23.57 -4.94 -25.98
CA ARG A 52 23.58 -4.39 -24.61
C ARG A 52 22.17 -4.25 -24.04
N ASP A 53 21.23 -3.72 -24.82
CA ASP A 53 19.84 -3.48 -24.39
C ASP A 53 19.09 -4.78 -24.04
N LYS A 54 19.46 -5.91 -24.68
CA LYS A 54 18.81 -7.21 -24.49
C LYS A 54 19.61 -8.18 -23.64
N GLN A 55 20.80 -7.79 -23.16
CA GLN A 55 21.75 -8.63 -22.41
C GLN A 55 21.96 -10.02 -23.05
N TYR A 56 22.17 -10.04 -24.37
CA TYR A 56 22.20 -11.26 -25.18
C TYR A 56 23.26 -11.18 -26.28
N TYR A 57 23.87 -12.32 -26.64
CA TYR A 57 24.76 -12.43 -27.79
C TYR A 57 24.27 -13.47 -28.79
N HIS A 58 24.60 -13.26 -30.06
CA HIS A 58 24.34 -14.22 -31.14
C HIS A 58 25.45 -14.17 -32.19
N CYS A 59 25.91 -15.33 -32.62
CA CYS A 59 26.85 -15.48 -33.72
C CYS A 59 26.13 -15.97 -34.98
N PHE A 60 26.16 -15.18 -36.05
CA PHE A 60 25.53 -15.57 -37.32
C PHE A 60 26.31 -16.64 -38.10
N GLY A 61 27.58 -16.88 -37.78
CA GLY A 61 28.40 -17.95 -38.37
C GLY A 61 28.11 -19.33 -37.79
N CYS A 62 28.28 -19.49 -36.47
CA CYS A 62 28.16 -20.79 -35.79
C CYS A 62 26.86 -20.99 -35.00
N GLN A 63 25.94 -20.01 -35.02
CA GLN A 63 24.66 -20.03 -34.28
C GLN A 63 24.78 -20.04 -32.75
N ALA A 64 26.01 -19.98 -32.20
CA ALA A 64 26.24 -19.84 -30.76
C ALA A 64 25.54 -18.59 -30.23
N ASN A 65 24.80 -18.75 -29.14
CA ASN A 65 23.99 -17.68 -28.59
C ASN A 65 23.68 -17.90 -27.10
N GLY A 66 23.33 -16.83 -26.40
CA GLY A 66 22.99 -16.91 -24.98
C GLY A 66 23.17 -15.61 -24.22
N ASN A 67 23.10 -15.72 -22.90
CA ASN A 67 23.36 -14.63 -21.95
C ASN A 67 24.80 -14.73 -21.38
N ALA A 68 25.13 -13.84 -20.45
CA ALA A 68 26.45 -13.78 -19.80
C ALA A 68 26.88 -15.11 -19.16
N ILE A 69 25.96 -15.83 -18.52
CA ILE A 69 26.23 -17.12 -17.88
C ILE A 69 26.62 -18.16 -18.94
N ARG A 70 25.79 -18.28 -19.99
CA ARG A 70 26.02 -19.25 -21.06
C ARG A 70 27.34 -18.97 -21.78
N PHE A 71 27.65 -17.69 -22.02
CA PHE A 71 28.93 -17.29 -22.60
C PHE A 71 30.13 -17.78 -21.78
N LEU A 72 30.14 -17.56 -20.46
CA LEU A 72 31.24 -17.98 -19.58
C LEU A 72 31.35 -19.50 -19.46
N MET A 73 30.21 -20.20 -19.43
CA MET A 73 30.20 -21.66 -19.42
C MET A 73 30.84 -22.23 -20.70
N ASP A 74 30.46 -21.69 -21.86
CA ASP A 74 30.88 -22.22 -23.16
C ASP A 74 32.32 -21.79 -23.54
N ILE A 75 32.79 -20.60 -23.13
CA ILE A 75 34.13 -20.10 -23.50
C ILE A 75 35.24 -20.66 -22.60
N ASP A 76 34.96 -20.81 -21.31
CA ASP A 76 35.96 -21.26 -20.32
C ASP A 76 35.73 -22.73 -19.91
N ASN A 77 34.74 -23.44 -20.49
CA ASN A 77 34.32 -24.79 -20.11
C ASN A 77 34.07 -24.95 -18.60
N ARG A 78 33.48 -23.94 -17.97
CA ARG A 78 33.28 -23.89 -16.52
C ARG A 78 31.92 -24.45 -16.11
N ASN A 79 31.88 -25.06 -14.92
CA ASN A 79 30.63 -25.49 -14.34
C ASN A 79 29.77 -24.28 -13.93
N PHE A 80 28.44 -24.49 -13.88
CA PHE A 80 27.48 -23.44 -13.57
C PHE A 80 27.73 -22.77 -12.21
N ILE A 81 28.12 -23.53 -11.18
CA ILE A 81 28.31 -23.02 -9.82
C ILE A 81 29.49 -22.04 -9.74
N ASP A 82 30.59 -22.36 -10.42
CA ASP A 82 31.79 -21.54 -10.43
C ASP A 82 31.57 -20.25 -11.23
N VAL A 83 30.85 -20.33 -12.35
CA VAL A 83 30.40 -19.15 -13.10
C VAL A 83 29.50 -18.26 -12.23
N MET A 84 28.57 -18.86 -11.49
CA MET A 84 27.69 -18.09 -10.60
C MET A 84 28.45 -17.44 -9.44
N LYS A 85 29.47 -18.08 -8.86
CA LYS A 85 30.33 -17.47 -7.83
C LYS A 85 31.15 -16.30 -8.36
N GLU A 86 31.69 -16.43 -9.57
CA GLU A 86 32.44 -15.35 -10.22
C GLU A 86 31.53 -14.16 -10.49
N LEU A 87 30.39 -14.39 -11.13
CA LEU A 87 29.43 -13.33 -11.45
C LEU A 87 28.82 -12.71 -10.19
N SER A 88 28.52 -13.50 -9.16
CA SER A 88 27.98 -12.97 -7.90
C SER A 88 28.99 -12.08 -7.17
N SER A 89 30.28 -12.43 -7.20
CA SER A 89 31.36 -11.63 -6.62
C SER A 89 31.52 -10.29 -7.34
N HIS A 90 31.40 -10.28 -8.67
CA HIS A 90 31.49 -9.06 -9.46
C HIS A 90 30.22 -8.19 -9.32
N ALA A 91 29.05 -8.81 -9.22
CA ALA A 91 27.76 -8.14 -9.08
C ALA A 91 27.43 -7.69 -7.65
N GLY A 92 28.26 -8.05 -6.65
CA GLY A 92 27.99 -7.78 -5.23
C GLY A 92 26.74 -8.49 -4.70
N VAL A 93 26.40 -9.64 -5.26
CA VAL A 93 25.25 -10.47 -4.85
C VAL A 93 25.77 -11.62 -3.98
N GLU A 94 25.24 -11.77 -2.76
CA GLU A 94 25.59 -12.92 -1.92
C GLU A 94 24.87 -14.18 -2.41
N LEU A 95 25.64 -15.23 -2.71
CA LEU A 95 25.07 -16.55 -2.93
C LEU A 95 24.64 -17.16 -1.59
N PRO A 96 23.53 -17.95 -1.56
CA PRO A 96 23.09 -18.62 -0.34
C PRO A 96 24.22 -19.44 0.29
N LYS A 97 24.51 -19.24 1.58
CA LYS A 97 25.45 -20.06 2.35
C LYS A 97 24.75 -21.37 2.77
N ASP A 98 25.46 -22.49 2.71
CA ASP A 98 24.90 -23.84 2.79
C ASP A 98 24.10 -24.19 4.08
N ASN A 99 22.99 -24.91 3.83
CA ASN A 99 22.32 -25.98 4.59
C ASN A 99 21.50 -25.78 5.88
N PHE A 100 21.56 -24.68 6.64
CA PHE A 100 20.65 -24.55 7.81
C PHE A 100 19.30 -23.89 7.49
N ASP A 101 19.30 -22.85 6.66
CA ASP A 101 18.04 -22.19 6.25
C ASP A 101 17.26 -23.00 5.22
N ASN A 102 17.96 -23.71 4.33
CA ASN A 102 17.33 -24.48 3.25
C ASN A 102 16.42 -25.60 3.77
N LYS A 103 16.73 -26.20 4.92
CA LYS A 103 15.98 -27.33 5.48
C LYS A 103 14.59 -26.93 6.02
N LYS A 104 14.42 -25.67 6.42
CA LYS A 104 13.13 -25.15 6.91
C LYS A 104 12.22 -24.68 5.78
N ILE A 105 12.82 -24.31 4.65
CA ILE A 105 12.13 -23.80 3.46
C ILE A 105 11.86 -24.95 2.47
N SER A 106 12.47 -26.12 2.67
CA SER A 106 12.21 -27.33 1.89
C SER A 106 11.06 -28.16 2.47
N TYR A 107 10.25 -28.78 1.61
CA TYR A 107 9.21 -29.74 2.00
C TYR A 107 9.22 -30.95 1.05
N LYS A 108 8.64 -32.09 1.47
CA LYS A 108 8.62 -33.27 0.61
C LYS A 108 7.51 -33.16 -0.42
N ARG A 109 7.84 -33.40 -1.68
CA ARG A 109 6.83 -33.49 -2.75
C ARG A 109 6.22 -34.88 -2.77
N GLU A 110 4.92 -34.96 -3.00
CA GLU A 110 4.24 -36.24 -3.19
C GLU A 110 4.68 -36.88 -4.51
N ALA A 111 4.91 -38.19 -4.49
CA ALA A 111 5.26 -38.95 -5.68
C ALA A 111 4.08 -38.94 -6.67
N VAL A 112 4.37 -38.74 -7.95
CA VAL A 112 3.35 -38.78 -9.01
C VAL A 112 2.73 -40.18 -9.03
N LYS A 113 1.48 -40.30 -8.59
CA LYS A 113 0.71 -41.53 -8.82
C LYS A 113 0.54 -41.68 -10.34
N PRO A 114 1.01 -42.78 -10.96
CA PRO A 114 0.81 -42.98 -12.39
C PRO A 114 -0.67 -42.98 -12.69
N GLN A 115 -1.13 -42.04 -13.54
CA GLN A 115 -2.49 -42.09 -14.04
C GLN A 115 -2.66 -43.42 -14.79
N PRO A 116 -3.75 -44.18 -14.57
CA PRO A 116 -4.04 -45.33 -15.39
C PRO A 116 -4.16 -44.85 -16.84
N LYS A 117 -3.25 -45.32 -17.70
CA LYS A 117 -3.39 -45.17 -19.16
C LYS A 117 -4.78 -45.67 -19.52
N ALA A 118 -5.60 -44.80 -20.12
CA ALA A 118 -6.83 -45.24 -20.75
C ALA A 118 -6.48 -46.40 -21.71
N GLU A 119 -7.11 -47.55 -21.48
CA GLU A 119 -6.91 -48.72 -22.33
C GLU A 119 -7.15 -48.33 -23.80
N PRO A 120 -6.22 -48.62 -24.72
CA PRO A 120 -6.49 -48.44 -26.12
C PRO A 120 -7.64 -49.37 -26.51
N LYS A 121 -8.72 -48.78 -27.03
CA LYS A 121 -9.83 -49.52 -27.64
C LYS A 121 -9.26 -50.52 -28.64
N SER A 122 -9.59 -51.79 -28.44
CA SER A 122 -9.27 -52.91 -29.32
C SER A 122 -9.64 -52.59 -30.77
N VAL A 123 -8.62 -52.54 -31.63
CA VAL A 123 -8.80 -52.59 -33.08
C VAL A 123 -8.97 -54.05 -33.47
N GLU A 124 -10.11 -54.38 -34.08
CA GLU A 124 -10.41 -55.69 -34.67
C GLU A 124 -9.31 -56.11 -35.65
N GLN A 125 -8.72 -57.27 -35.39
CA GLN A 125 -7.80 -57.95 -36.30
C GLN A 125 -8.60 -58.66 -37.41
N LYS A 126 -8.29 -58.35 -38.67
CA LYS A 126 -8.62 -59.21 -39.82
C LYS A 126 -7.47 -60.22 -40.05
N PRO A 127 -7.75 -61.44 -40.54
CA PRO A 127 -6.80 -62.55 -40.53
C PRO A 127 -5.72 -62.39 -41.61
N LYS A 128 -4.50 -62.81 -41.28
CA LYS A 128 -3.37 -62.98 -42.21
C LYS A 128 -3.41 -64.38 -42.82
N ASP A 129 -3.29 -64.45 -44.14
CA ASP A 129 -3.04 -65.68 -44.89
C ASP A 129 -1.63 -66.24 -44.65
N VAL A 130 -1.58 -67.56 -44.63
CA VAL A 130 -0.42 -68.43 -44.46
C VAL A 130 0.20 -68.75 -45.81
N VAL A 131 1.52 -68.60 -45.96
CA VAL A 131 2.28 -69.39 -46.95
C VAL A 131 3.60 -69.88 -46.32
N GLN A 132 3.79 -71.19 -46.42
CA GLN A 132 4.95 -71.98 -46.01
C GLN A 132 5.99 -72.10 -47.15
N THR A 133 7.27 -72.30 -46.81
CA THR A 133 8.20 -73.29 -47.43
C THR A 133 9.51 -73.35 -46.60
N LYS A 134 9.79 -74.46 -45.89
CA LYS A 134 10.70 -75.61 -46.22
C LYS A 134 12.20 -75.23 -46.33
N GLU A 135 13.00 -75.52 -45.29
CA GLU A 135 13.83 -76.73 -45.05
C GLU A 135 15.13 -76.83 -45.89
N GLN A 136 16.30 -76.83 -45.23
CA GLN A 136 17.37 -77.84 -45.40
C GLN A 136 18.54 -77.65 -44.41
N ILE A 137 19.33 -78.71 -44.28
CA ILE A 137 20.06 -79.22 -43.10
C ILE A 137 21.60 -79.15 -43.28
N ASN A 138 22.33 -79.03 -42.14
CA ASN A 138 23.74 -79.34 -41.83
C ASN A 138 24.89 -78.68 -42.62
N ASN A 139 25.82 -78.05 -41.87
CA ASN A 139 27.07 -78.72 -41.47
C ASN A 139 27.84 -77.96 -40.37
N GLN A 140 28.52 -78.72 -39.52
CA GLN A 140 29.37 -78.26 -38.43
C GLN A 140 30.73 -77.74 -38.93
N SER A 141 31.16 -76.60 -38.39
CA SER A 141 32.57 -76.23 -38.23
C SER A 141 32.68 -75.21 -37.09
N PHE A 142 33.41 -75.57 -36.03
CA PHE A 142 33.75 -74.70 -34.91
C PHE A 142 34.88 -73.77 -35.35
N GLU A 143 34.57 -72.49 -35.56
CA GLU A 143 35.53 -71.38 -35.50
C GLU A 143 35.03 -70.42 -34.43
N ILE A 144 35.80 -70.25 -33.35
CA ILE A 144 35.53 -69.25 -32.33
C ILE A 144 36.02 -67.91 -32.90
N ASP A 145 35.09 -67.06 -33.29
CA ASP A 145 35.35 -65.68 -33.72
C ASP A 145 35.70 -64.83 -32.48
N PRO A 146 36.92 -64.25 -32.39
CA PRO A 146 37.32 -63.39 -31.28
C PRO A 146 36.50 -62.09 -31.14
N PHE A 147 35.56 -61.82 -32.04
CA PHE A 147 34.70 -60.63 -32.06
C PHE A 147 33.20 -60.91 -31.80
N GLU A 148 32.82 -62.13 -31.42
CA GLU A 148 31.42 -62.49 -31.11
C GLU A 148 30.80 -61.62 -29.99
N ALA A 149 31.62 -61.00 -29.15
CA ALA A 149 31.20 -60.08 -28.08
C ALA A 149 30.76 -58.68 -28.57
N PHE A 150 30.83 -58.37 -29.87
CA PHE A 150 30.46 -57.05 -30.41
C PHE A 150 29.26 -57.05 -31.37
N SER A 151 28.68 -58.22 -31.67
CA SER A 151 27.56 -58.35 -32.62
C SER A 151 26.17 -58.31 -31.98
N GLN A 152 26.07 -57.99 -30.68
CA GLN A 152 24.80 -57.86 -29.95
C GLN A 152 24.32 -56.41 -29.78
N TYR A 153 24.67 -55.52 -30.71
CA TYR A 153 24.00 -54.23 -30.81
C TYR A 153 22.91 -54.32 -31.88
N PRO A 154 21.65 -54.00 -31.56
CA PRO A 154 20.59 -53.96 -32.56
C PRO A 154 20.93 -52.89 -33.62
N ASP A 155 20.54 -53.17 -34.87
CA ASP A 155 20.63 -52.22 -35.98
C ASP A 155 20.03 -50.86 -35.56
N PRO A 156 20.59 -49.72 -35.99
CA PRO A 156 20.15 -48.39 -35.56
C PRO A 156 18.74 -48.00 -36.02
N GLU A 157 18.02 -48.88 -36.72
CA GLU A 157 16.62 -48.71 -37.11
C GLU A 157 15.62 -49.39 -36.15
N ASP A 158 16.08 -50.23 -35.20
CA ASP A 158 15.26 -50.88 -34.16
C ASP A 158 15.41 -50.20 -32.77
N PHE A 159 16.02 -49.01 -32.71
CA PHE A 159 16.17 -48.24 -31.47
C PHE A 159 14.82 -47.64 -31.06
N ASP A 160 14.09 -48.32 -30.16
CA ASP A 160 12.94 -47.77 -29.46
C ASP A 160 13.41 -46.86 -28.31
N PRO A 161 13.26 -45.52 -28.39
CA PRO A 161 13.70 -44.60 -27.34
C PRO A 161 12.93 -44.77 -26.02
N THR A 162 11.88 -45.60 -25.99
CA THR A 162 11.06 -45.82 -24.80
C THR A 162 11.61 -46.88 -23.85
N GLN A 163 12.59 -47.70 -24.26
CA GLN A 163 13.18 -48.73 -23.39
C GLN A 163 14.24 -48.19 -22.41
N PHE A 164 14.86 -47.03 -22.67
CA PHE A 164 15.75 -46.35 -21.72
C PHE A 164 15.02 -45.50 -20.65
N ASN A 165 13.68 -45.46 -20.69
CA ASN A 165 12.86 -44.71 -19.73
C ASN A 165 12.39 -45.52 -18.52
N GLN A 166 12.88 -46.76 -18.34
CA GLN A 166 12.60 -47.55 -17.15
C GLN A 166 13.84 -47.63 -16.26
N ALA A 167 13.71 -47.05 -15.06
CA ALA A 167 14.63 -47.11 -13.92
C ALA A 167 15.72 -46.02 -13.77
N PHE A 168 15.42 -44.76 -14.10
CA PHE A 168 15.76 -43.70 -13.14
C PHE A 168 14.55 -43.52 -12.23
N GLU A 169 14.56 -44.15 -11.06
CA GLU A 169 13.70 -43.70 -9.97
C GLU A 169 13.94 -42.19 -9.83
N GLN A 170 12.95 -41.37 -10.20
CA GLN A 170 12.97 -39.95 -9.92
C GLN A 170 12.98 -39.83 -8.41
N ILE A 171 14.17 -39.67 -7.82
CA ILE A 171 14.30 -39.27 -6.42
C ILE A 171 13.42 -38.02 -6.29
N PRO A 172 12.34 -38.05 -5.47
CA PRO A 172 11.48 -36.88 -5.33
C PRO A 172 12.37 -35.74 -4.87
N GLN A 173 12.60 -34.75 -5.73
CA GLN A 173 13.30 -33.54 -5.32
C GLN A 173 12.39 -32.82 -4.32
N ASP A 174 12.93 -32.50 -3.15
CA ASP A 174 12.25 -31.68 -2.16
C ASP A 174 11.81 -30.36 -2.81
N GLY A 175 10.58 -29.94 -2.54
CA GLY A 175 10.04 -28.67 -2.99
C GLY A 175 10.58 -27.52 -2.15
N ASN A 176 10.54 -26.29 -2.68
CA ASN A 176 10.96 -25.07 -1.99
C ASN A 176 9.77 -24.12 -1.84
N LEU A 177 9.53 -23.58 -0.64
CA LEU A 177 8.38 -22.72 -0.37
C LEU A 177 8.35 -21.44 -1.21
N TYR A 178 9.50 -20.82 -1.52
CA TYR A 178 9.53 -19.63 -2.38
C TYR A 178 9.18 -19.96 -3.83
N ASP A 179 9.69 -21.09 -4.35
CA ASP A 179 9.39 -21.52 -5.71
C ASP A 179 7.91 -21.91 -5.84
N LEU A 180 7.34 -22.57 -4.82
CA LEU A 180 5.92 -22.86 -4.75
C LEU A 180 5.07 -21.58 -4.75
N LEU A 181 5.40 -20.61 -3.90
CA LEU A 181 4.69 -19.32 -3.84
C LEU A 181 4.77 -18.55 -5.17
N GLU A 182 5.92 -18.57 -5.83
CA GLU A 182 6.10 -17.97 -7.15
C GLU A 182 5.21 -18.66 -8.20
N ASN A 183 5.18 -19.99 -8.20
CA ASN A 183 4.32 -20.75 -9.11
C ASN A 183 2.82 -20.49 -8.84
N ILE A 184 2.42 -20.34 -7.57
CA ILE A 184 1.04 -19.98 -7.18
C ILE A 184 0.69 -18.56 -7.64
N ALA A 185 1.61 -17.60 -7.51
CA ALA A 185 1.40 -16.24 -8.00
C ALA A 185 1.12 -16.26 -9.51
N GLN A 186 1.96 -16.95 -10.29
CA GLN A 186 1.77 -17.10 -11.73
C GLN A 186 0.46 -17.82 -12.08
N PHE A 187 0.06 -18.81 -11.28
CA PHE A 187 -1.23 -19.46 -11.44
C PHE A 187 -2.38 -18.47 -11.27
N TYR A 188 -2.40 -17.69 -10.18
CA TYR A 188 -3.45 -16.69 -9.95
C TYR A 188 -3.48 -15.56 -10.98
N GLU A 189 -2.32 -15.12 -11.48
CA GLU A 189 -2.24 -14.19 -12.61
C GLU A 189 -2.92 -14.76 -13.85
N LYS A 190 -2.64 -16.03 -14.18
CA LYS A 190 -3.26 -16.72 -15.33
C LYS A 190 -4.76 -16.96 -15.16
N GLN A 191 -5.26 -17.01 -13.93
CA GLN A 191 -6.69 -17.13 -13.65
C GLN A 191 -7.45 -15.79 -13.74
N LEU A 192 -6.80 -14.63 -13.61
CA LEU A 192 -7.50 -13.34 -13.67
C LEU A 192 -8.29 -13.11 -14.98
N PRO A 193 -7.74 -13.44 -16.17
CA PRO A 193 -8.49 -13.34 -17.43
C PRO A 193 -9.74 -14.23 -17.52
N SER A 194 -9.84 -15.30 -16.72
CA SER A 194 -11.00 -16.22 -16.74
C SER A 194 -12.21 -15.67 -15.97
N SER A 195 -12.01 -14.72 -15.06
CA SER A 195 -13.07 -14.11 -14.26
C SER A 195 -13.38 -12.68 -14.68
N LYS A 196 -14.54 -12.49 -15.34
CA LYS A 196 -15.06 -11.17 -15.68
C LYS A 196 -15.34 -10.31 -14.44
N VAL A 197 -15.80 -10.94 -13.35
CA VAL A 197 -16.10 -10.23 -12.09
C VAL A 197 -14.82 -9.64 -11.49
N ALA A 198 -13.74 -10.41 -11.45
CA ALA A 198 -12.44 -9.95 -10.96
C ALA A 198 -11.84 -8.83 -11.82
N GLN A 199 -11.90 -8.97 -13.15
CA GLN A 199 -11.46 -7.91 -14.07
C GLN A 199 -12.27 -6.63 -13.89
N ASN A 200 -13.60 -6.77 -13.82
CA ASN A 200 -14.48 -5.63 -13.58
C ASN A 200 -14.16 -4.96 -12.25
N TYR A 201 -13.88 -5.72 -11.18
CA TYR A 201 -13.49 -5.14 -9.89
C TYR A 201 -12.28 -4.21 -10.03
N PHE A 202 -11.18 -4.66 -10.65
CA PHE A 202 -9.98 -3.81 -10.83
C PHE A 202 -10.23 -2.62 -11.76
N LYS A 203 -11.05 -2.83 -12.81
CA LYS A 203 -11.44 -1.76 -13.74
C LYS A 203 -12.27 -0.67 -13.06
N HIS A 204 -13.25 -1.04 -12.22
CA HIS A 204 -14.05 -0.08 -11.45
C HIS A 204 -13.18 0.67 -10.42
N ARG A 205 -12.10 0.04 -9.95
CA ARG A 205 -11.07 0.69 -9.12
C ARG A 205 -10.09 1.55 -9.92
N GLY A 206 -10.26 1.68 -11.23
CA GLY A 206 -9.44 2.55 -12.07
C GLY A 206 -8.02 2.05 -12.31
N LEU A 207 -7.75 0.75 -12.09
CA LEU A 207 -6.41 0.19 -12.34
C LEU A 207 -6.19 -0.07 -13.82
N SER A 208 -5.03 0.36 -14.32
CA SER A 208 -4.56 0.12 -15.67
C SER A 208 -4.07 -1.32 -15.85
N ALA A 209 -4.01 -1.80 -17.10
CA ALA A 209 -3.47 -3.12 -17.40
C ALA A 209 -1.99 -3.24 -17.00
N ASP A 210 -1.21 -2.17 -17.22
CA ASP A 210 0.21 -2.12 -16.83
C ASP A 210 0.38 -2.21 -15.31
N THR A 211 -0.50 -1.56 -14.55
CA THR A 211 -0.51 -1.65 -13.08
C THR A 211 -0.89 -3.05 -12.61
N ILE A 212 -1.91 -3.68 -13.20
CA ILE A 212 -2.28 -5.07 -12.90
C ILE A 212 -1.09 -6.01 -13.13
N GLN A 213 -0.37 -5.83 -14.25
CA GLN A 213 0.81 -6.63 -14.57
C GLN A 213 2.00 -6.33 -13.65
N TYR A 214 2.29 -5.06 -13.37
CA TYR A 214 3.40 -4.64 -12.51
C TYR A 214 3.27 -5.23 -11.10
N TRP A 215 2.07 -5.15 -10.54
CA TRP A 215 1.76 -5.70 -9.21
C TRP A 215 1.44 -7.19 -9.21
N ARG A 216 1.40 -7.83 -10.39
CA ARG A 216 1.07 -9.25 -10.58
C ARG A 216 -0.26 -9.62 -9.94
N LEU A 217 -1.26 -8.75 -10.10
CA LEU A 217 -2.57 -8.98 -9.51
C LEU A 217 -3.23 -10.20 -10.14
N GLY A 218 -3.88 -11.01 -9.33
CA GLY A 218 -4.44 -12.29 -9.74
C GLY A 218 -5.88 -12.51 -9.29
N TYR A 219 -6.40 -13.69 -9.60
CA TYR A 219 -7.70 -14.17 -9.11
C TYR A 219 -7.56 -15.59 -8.58
N ALA A 220 -8.07 -15.83 -7.37
CA ALA A 220 -8.21 -17.17 -6.82
C ALA A 220 -9.61 -17.72 -7.16
N PRO A 221 -9.70 -18.84 -7.91
CA PRO A 221 -10.97 -19.42 -8.31
C PRO A 221 -11.91 -19.74 -7.14
N GLU A 222 -13.21 -19.83 -7.45
CA GLU A 222 -14.26 -20.21 -6.49
C GLU A 222 -14.26 -21.70 -6.10
N ASP A 223 -13.42 -22.53 -6.72
CA ASP A 223 -13.36 -23.95 -6.35
C ASP A 223 -12.70 -24.14 -4.97
N TRP A 224 -13.22 -25.09 -4.19
CA TRP A 224 -12.78 -25.31 -2.81
C TRP A 224 -11.35 -25.86 -2.70
N GLN A 225 -10.82 -26.47 -3.76
CA GLN A 225 -9.55 -27.20 -3.79
C GLN A 225 -8.80 -26.93 -5.10
N HIS A 226 -8.85 -25.70 -5.61
CA HIS A 226 -8.16 -25.31 -6.83
C HIS A 226 -6.64 -25.43 -6.70
N LEU A 227 -6.06 -25.17 -5.51
CA LEU A 227 -4.62 -25.33 -5.29
C LEU A 227 -4.19 -26.79 -5.27
N GLU A 228 -4.97 -27.66 -4.63
CA GLU A 228 -4.69 -29.11 -4.61
C GLU A 228 -4.72 -29.69 -6.04
N LYS A 229 -5.69 -29.27 -6.85
CA LYS A 229 -5.80 -29.68 -8.26
C LYS A 229 -4.65 -29.14 -9.12
N ALA A 230 -4.22 -27.90 -8.89
CA ALA A 230 -3.16 -27.26 -9.68
C ALA A 230 -1.76 -27.74 -9.27
N PHE A 231 -1.55 -28.07 -7.99
CA PHE A 231 -0.26 -28.45 -7.42
C PHE A 231 -0.36 -29.75 -6.60
N PRO A 232 -0.75 -30.88 -7.23
CA PRO A 232 -1.01 -32.13 -6.52
C PRO A 232 0.24 -32.75 -5.88
N GLN A 233 1.43 -32.35 -6.32
CA GLN A 233 2.70 -32.81 -5.74
C GLN A 233 3.14 -31.98 -4.54
N ASP A 234 2.50 -30.83 -4.27
CA ASP A 234 3.01 -29.81 -3.36
C ASP A 234 2.09 -29.55 -2.15
N ILE A 235 1.19 -30.50 -1.87
CA ILE A 235 0.17 -30.39 -0.81
C ILE A 235 0.80 -30.11 0.56
N GLU A 236 1.92 -30.76 0.90
CA GLU A 236 2.65 -30.50 2.15
C GLU A 236 3.09 -29.04 2.23
N GLY A 237 3.70 -28.50 1.16
CA GLY A 237 4.11 -27.11 1.07
C GLY A 237 2.94 -26.13 1.20
N LEU A 238 1.81 -26.42 0.54
CA LEU A 238 0.59 -25.62 0.62
C LEU A 238 0.01 -25.56 2.05
N LYS A 239 0.08 -26.66 2.79
CA LYS A 239 -0.32 -26.73 4.21
C LYS A 239 0.66 -25.98 5.11
N LEU A 240 1.97 -26.10 4.88
CA LEU A 240 2.99 -25.35 5.63
C LEU A 240 2.84 -23.83 5.45
N LEU A 241 2.44 -23.38 4.26
CA LEU A 241 2.12 -21.98 3.98
C LEU A 241 0.75 -21.54 4.53
N GLY A 242 -0.06 -22.50 5.00
CA GLY A 242 -1.43 -22.28 5.49
C GLY A 242 -2.40 -21.80 4.42
N LEU A 243 -2.09 -22.02 3.14
CA LEU A 243 -2.95 -21.72 1.99
C LEU A 243 -4.03 -22.80 1.81
N ILE A 244 -3.72 -24.04 2.18
CA ILE A 244 -4.70 -25.11 2.43
C ILE A 244 -4.89 -25.26 3.93
N ARG A 245 -6.15 -25.37 4.37
CA ARG A 245 -6.52 -25.65 5.77
C ARG A 245 -7.47 -26.82 5.85
N THR A 246 -7.42 -27.55 6.95
CA THR A 246 -8.33 -28.66 7.24
C THR A 246 -9.47 -28.18 8.14
N SER A 247 -10.72 -28.45 7.76
CA SER A 247 -11.91 -28.16 8.58
C SER A 247 -12.02 -29.12 9.77
N ASP A 248 -12.89 -28.80 10.73
CA ASP A 248 -13.22 -29.70 11.85
C ASP A 248 -13.80 -31.04 11.39
N SER A 249 -14.44 -31.06 10.22
CA SER A 249 -14.94 -32.26 9.56
C SER A 249 -13.85 -33.06 8.82
N GLY A 250 -12.59 -32.64 8.88
CA GLY A 250 -11.44 -33.30 8.28
C GLY A 250 -11.26 -33.06 6.78
N ARG A 251 -11.98 -32.10 6.18
CA ARG A 251 -11.87 -31.79 4.74
C ARG A 251 -10.93 -30.61 4.51
N ASP A 252 -10.02 -30.77 3.56
CA ASP A 252 -9.11 -29.71 3.15
C ASP A 252 -9.81 -28.68 2.25
N PHE A 253 -9.49 -27.39 2.44
CA PHE A 253 -10.02 -26.29 1.64
C PHE A 253 -9.02 -25.15 1.48
N ASP A 254 -9.16 -24.42 0.37
CA ASP A 254 -8.31 -23.26 0.04
C ASP A 254 -8.74 -21.99 0.79
N LEU A 255 -7.78 -21.33 1.43
CA LEU A 255 -7.99 -20.13 2.25
C LEU A 255 -8.50 -18.92 1.45
N LEU A 256 -7.99 -18.74 0.24
CA LEU A 256 -8.14 -17.52 -0.56
C LEU A 256 -9.21 -17.63 -1.65
N ARG A 257 -10.07 -18.64 -1.60
CA ARG A 257 -11.13 -18.90 -2.60
C ARG A 257 -11.99 -17.67 -2.89
N ASP A 258 -12.32 -17.49 -4.17
CA ASP A 258 -13.19 -16.45 -4.73
C ASP A 258 -12.78 -15.01 -4.34
N ARG A 259 -11.49 -14.72 -4.51
CA ARG A 259 -10.89 -13.43 -4.16
C ARG A 259 -9.99 -12.92 -5.26
N VAL A 260 -9.92 -11.60 -5.38
CA VAL A 260 -8.80 -10.97 -6.08
C VAL A 260 -7.56 -11.03 -5.20
N ILE A 261 -6.42 -11.28 -5.82
CA ILE A 261 -5.17 -11.63 -5.16
C ILE A 261 -4.13 -10.52 -5.34
N PHE A 262 -3.49 -10.18 -4.23
CA PHE A 262 -2.40 -9.24 -4.10
C PHE A 262 -1.16 -9.99 -3.61
N PRO A 263 -0.21 -10.36 -4.49
CA PRO A 263 1.03 -10.99 -4.06
C PRO A 263 1.83 -10.06 -3.13
N ILE A 264 2.29 -10.59 -2.00
CA ILE A 264 3.09 -9.86 -1.01
C ILE A 264 4.54 -10.24 -1.22
N ARG A 265 5.42 -9.25 -1.34
CA ARG A 265 6.85 -9.46 -1.58
C ARG A 265 7.70 -9.05 -0.39
N ASP A 266 8.81 -9.77 -0.20
CA ASP A 266 9.83 -9.37 0.76
C ASP A 266 10.75 -8.27 0.20
N SER A 267 11.70 -7.82 1.03
CA SER A 267 12.69 -6.81 0.64
C SER A 267 13.59 -7.19 -0.55
N LYS A 268 13.61 -8.47 -0.96
CA LYS A 268 14.35 -8.99 -2.11
C LYS A 268 13.47 -9.16 -3.36
N GLY A 269 12.16 -8.94 -3.24
CA GLY A 269 11.18 -9.06 -4.33
C GLY A 269 10.57 -10.44 -4.51
N ARG A 270 10.85 -11.38 -3.59
CA ARG A 270 10.31 -12.74 -3.63
C ARG A 270 8.88 -12.73 -3.10
N VAL A 271 7.99 -13.48 -3.74
CA VAL A 271 6.63 -13.68 -3.22
C VAL A 271 6.73 -14.51 -1.93
N VAL A 272 6.18 -13.96 -0.85
CA VAL A 272 6.20 -14.59 0.49
C VAL A 272 4.82 -14.95 1.00
N GLY A 273 3.78 -14.41 0.39
CA GLY A 273 2.40 -14.69 0.73
C GLY A 273 1.46 -13.86 -0.14
N PHE A 274 0.18 -13.87 0.23
CA PHE A 274 -0.87 -13.24 -0.55
C PHE A 274 -1.85 -12.51 0.36
N GLY A 275 -2.28 -11.33 -0.08
CA GLY A 275 -3.53 -10.71 0.36
C GLY A 275 -4.65 -11.11 -0.59
N GLY A 276 -5.86 -11.33 -0.06
CA GLY A 276 -7.03 -11.70 -0.83
C GLY A 276 -8.23 -10.86 -0.43
N ARG A 277 -8.87 -10.20 -1.40
CA ARG A 277 -10.12 -9.47 -1.18
C ARG A 277 -11.31 -10.20 -1.80
N ALA A 278 -12.35 -10.41 -1.02
CA ALA A 278 -13.62 -10.95 -1.50
C ALA A 278 -14.24 -10.05 -2.57
N LEU A 279 -14.78 -10.68 -3.62
CA LEU A 279 -15.49 -9.99 -4.69
C LEU A 279 -16.92 -9.61 -4.30
N ASN A 280 -17.51 -10.34 -3.35
CA ASN A 280 -18.83 -10.10 -2.78
C ASN A 280 -18.72 -9.67 -1.30
N ASP A 281 -19.45 -8.63 -0.89
CA ASP A 281 -19.49 -8.14 0.50
C ASP A 281 -20.17 -9.11 1.48
N GLU A 282 -20.91 -10.13 0.98
CA GLU A 282 -21.45 -11.23 1.80
C GLU A 282 -20.35 -12.16 2.34
N ILE A 283 -19.23 -12.30 1.61
CA ILE A 283 -18.13 -13.18 1.99
C ILE A 283 -17.27 -12.47 3.04
N LYS A 284 -17.40 -12.91 4.29
CA LYS A 284 -16.59 -12.39 5.41
C LYS A 284 -15.43 -13.32 5.76
N PRO A 285 -14.27 -12.77 6.16
CA PRO A 285 -13.93 -11.34 6.17
C PRO A 285 -13.63 -10.80 4.75
N LYS A 286 -13.78 -9.48 4.57
CA LYS A 286 -13.60 -8.79 3.28
C LYS A 286 -12.16 -8.91 2.75
N TYR A 287 -11.18 -8.80 3.64
CA TYR A 287 -9.76 -9.03 3.35
C TYR A 287 -9.22 -10.16 4.23
N ILE A 288 -8.39 -11.01 3.64
CA ILE A 288 -7.63 -12.09 4.31
C ILE A 288 -6.19 -12.00 3.83
N ASN A 289 -5.24 -12.27 4.72
CA ASN A 289 -3.84 -12.42 4.35
C ASN A 289 -3.39 -13.86 4.65
N SER A 290 -2.35 -14.30 3.95
CA SER A 290 -1.60 -15.49 4.34
C SER A 290 -1.26 -15.46 5.83
N PRO A 291 -1.36 -16.60 6.53
CA PRO A 291 -0.93 -16.70 7.92
C PRO A 291 0.60 -16.58 8.04
N ASP A 292 1.10 -16.32 9.25
CA ASP A 292 2.53 -16.39 9.51
C ASP A 292 3.09 -17.79 9.21
N SER A 293 4.26 -17.83 8.59
CA SER A 293 4.99 -19.04 8.20
C SER A 293 6.49 -18.76 8.27
N GLU A 294 7.34 -19.75 7.95
CA GLU A 294 8.80 -19.58 7.88
C GLU A 294 9.27 -18.53 6.86
N VAL A 295 8.43 -18.19 5.88
CA VAL A 295 8.75 -17.20 4.83
C VAL A 295 7.92 -15.92 4.93
N PHE A 296 6.83 -15.94 5.72
CA PHE A 296 5.91 -14.81 5.88
C PHE A 296 5.84 -14.39 7.34
N HIS A 297 6.32 -13.19 7.64
CA HIS A 297 6.25 -12.59 8.97
C HIS A 297 5.57 -11.23 8.90
N LYS A 298 4.28 -11.20 9.23
CA LYS A 298 3.41 -10.03 9.09
C LYS A 298 3.98 -8.77 9.75
N ASN A 299 4.62 -8.93 10.91
CA ASN A 299 5.17 -7.83 11.69
C ASN A 299 6.43 -7.19 11.09
N GLN A 300 7.05 -7.82 10.09
CA GLN A 300 8.29 -7.36 9.45
C GLN A 300 8.11 -7.05 7.96
N LEU A 301 6.88 -7.15 7.45
CA LEU A 301 6.55 -6.92 6.06
C LEU A 301 5.68 -5.67 5.91
N LEU A 302 5.98 -4.90 4.88
CA LEU A 302 5.20 -3.77 4.41
C LEU A 302 4.91 -3.99 2.94
N TYR A 303 3.64 -3.98 2.56
CA TYR A 303 3.24 -4.03 1.17
C TYR A 303 3.74 -2.79 0.44
N GLY A 304 4.25 -2.93 -0.78
CA GLY A 304 4.80 -1.82 -1.57
C GLY A 304 6.24 -1.42 -1.24
N LEU A 305 6.85 -1.99 -0.19
CA LEU A 305 8.24 -1.67 0.17
C LEU A 305 9.24 -2.05 -0.93
N TYR A 306 9.06 -3.23 -1.53
CA TYR A 306 9.94 -3.69 -2.60
C TYR A 306 9.80 -2.82 -3.84
N GLU A 307 8.56 -2.54 -4.24
CA GLU A 307 8.19 -1.72 -5.39
C GLU A 307 8.75 -0.30 -5.24
N GLY A 308 8.55 0.34 -4.08
CA GLY A 308 9.10 1.67 -3.80
C GLY A 308 10.63 1.72 -3.84
N ARG A 309 11.32 0.66 -3.36
CA ARG A 309 12.79 0.56 -3.47
C ARG A 309 13.25 0.35 -4.91
N LYS A 310 12.55 -0.49 -5.67
CA LYS A 310 12.81 -0.73 -7.09
C LYS A 310 12.68 0.56 -7.89
N ASP A 311 11.65 1.35 -7.60
CA ASP A 311 11.36 2.63 -8.24
C ASP A 311 12.16 3.81 -7.65
N ARG A 312 13.08 3.54 -6.70
CA ARG A 312 13.95 4.53 -6.03
C ARG A 312 13.18 5.71 -5.42
N ALA A 313 12.06 5.40 -4.77
CA ALA A 313 11.20 6.36 -4.11
C ALA A 313 11.99 7.26 -3.14
N GLN A 314 11.78 8.57 -3.27
CA GLN A 314 12.40 9.55 -2.38
C GLN A 314 11.53 9.79 -1.13
N ASN A 315 10.22 9.92 -1.31
CA ASN A 315 9.28 10.17 -0.21
C ASN A 315 8.52 8.89 0.14
N TRP A 316 8.38 8.61 1.44
CA TRP A 316 7.71 7.41 1.94
C TRP A 316 6.42 7.75 2.67
N LEU A 317 5.32 7.16 2.21
CA LEU A 317 3.97 7.35 2.75
C LEU A 317 3.40 6.00 3.17
N MET A 318 3.14 5.81 4.47
CA MET A 318 2.47 4.62 4.97
C MET A 318 0.96 4.85 5.02
N VAL A 319 0.19 3.97 4.38
CA VAL A 319 -1.27 3.98 4.27
C VAL A 319 -1.86 2.66 4.81
N GLU A 320 -3.18 2.53 4.82
CA GLU A 320 -3.84 1.38 5.46
C GLU A 320 -3.93 0.13 4.58
N GLY A 321 -4.20 0.28 3.28
CA GLY A 321 -4.59 -0.83 2.41
C GLY A 321 -3.72 -1.07 1.17
N TYR A 322 -3.83 -2.29 0.62
CA TYR A 322 -3.22 -2.69 -0.65
C TYR A 322 -3.63 -1.78 -1.81
N MET A 323 -4.93 -1.50 -1.90
CA MET A 323 -5.50 -0.70 -2.98
C MET A 323 -4.96 0.73 -2.96
N ASP A 324 -4.77 1.31 -1.78
CA ASP A 324 -4.23 2.66 -1.63
C ASP A 324 -2.80 2.72 -2.14
N VAL A 325 -1.97 1.73 -1.77
CA VAL A 325 -0.59 1.63 -2.27
C VAL A 325 -0.53 1.53 -3.78
N ILE A 326 -1.35 0.65 -4.37
CA ILE A 326 -1.39 0.45 -5.83
C ILE A 326 -1.88 1.71 -6.54
N ALA A 327 -2.94 2.34 -6.01
CA ALA A 327 -3.51 3.56 -6.58
C ALA A 327 -2.50 4.71 -6.52
N LEU A 328 -1.83 4.90 -5.38
CA LEU A 328 -0.79 5.91 -5.20
C LEU A 328 0.38 5.70 -6.16
N GLN A 329 0.85 4.45 -6.29
CA GLN A 329 1.95 4.12 -7.20
C GLN A 329 1.56 4.35 -8.67
N GLN A 330 0.36 3.97 -9.08
CA GLN A 330 -0.15 4.23 -10.44
C GLN A 330 -0.18 5.74 -10.74
N ASN A 331 -0.44 6.58 -9.73
CA ASN A 331 -0.43 8.03 -9.85
C ASN A 331 0.96 8.65 -9.57
N GLY A 332 2.04 7.87 -9.62
CA GLY A 332 3.42 8.37 -9.52
C GLY A 332 3.97 8.53 -8.10
N ILE A 333 3.22 8.15 -7.07
CA ILE A 333 3.68 8.14 -5.68
C ILE A 333 4.23 6.73 -5.38
N SER A 334 5.47 6.49 -5.83
CA SER A 334 6.10 5.16 -5.77
C SER A 334 6.47 4.69 -4.36
N GLY A 335 6.64 5.59 -3.39
CA GLY A 335 7.01 5.27 -2.00
C GLY A 335 5.82 4.98 -1.08
N ALA A 336 4.66 4.63 -1.63
CA ALA A 336 3.50 4.22 -0.84
C ALA A 336 3.72 2.82 -0.25
N THR A 337 3.39 2.63 1.03
CA THR A 337 3.48 1.33 1.71
C THR A 337 2.28 1.09 2.61
N ALA A 338 1.93 -0.16 2.88
CA ALA A 338 0.83 -0.49 3.80
C ALA A 338 1.19 -1.63 4.74
N THR A 339 0.58 -1.61 5.94
CA THR A 339 0.61 -2.75 6.83
C THR A 339 -0.34 -3.84 6.33
N LEU A 340 -0.05 -5.09 6.68
CA LEU A 340 -0.80 -6.24 6.15
C LEU A 340 -2.04 -6.54 7.01
N GLY A 341 -2.93 -5.56 7.22
CA GLY A 341 -4.16 -5.72 8.00
C GLY A 341 -3.92 -5.85 9.51
N THR A 342 -2.97 -5.08 10.05
CA THR A 342 -2.74 -4.87 11.50
C THR A 342 -2.35 -3.42 11.73
N ALA A 343 -2.50 -2.96 12.98
CA ALA A 343 -1.84 -1.74 13.42
C ALA A 343 -0.32 -1.81 13.14
N SER A 344 0.26 -0.64 12.85
CA SER A 344 1.70 -0.46 12.71
C SER A 344 2.44 -0.85 13.99
N ASN A 345 3.72 -1.20 13.85
CA ASN A 345 4.60 -1.54 14.96
C ASN A 345 5.99 -0.86 14.81
N ALA A 346 6.86 -1.03 15.80
CA ALA A 346 8.18 -0.39 15.79
C ALA A 346 9.10 -0.92 14.67
N ASP A 347 8.97 -2.19 14.29
CA ASP A 347 9.76 -2.80 13.21
C ASP A 347 9.39 -2.19 11.85
N HIS A 348 8.09 -2.01 11.57
CA HIS A 348 7.60 -1.33 10.37
C HIS A 348 8.19 0.07 10.24
N LEU A 349 8.12 0.86 11.32
CA LEU A 349 8.67 2.22 11.33
C LEU A 349 10.20 2.23 11.16
N ASN A 350 10.91 1.32 11.81
CA ASN A 350 12.37 1.20 11.63
C ASN A 350 12.74 0.79 10.21
N ILE A 351 11.95 -0.06 9.54
CA ILE A 351 12.15 -0.43 8.13
C ILE A 351 12.03 0.81 7.24
N LEU A 352 11.01 1.65 7.46
CA LEU A 352 10.81 2.90 6.71
C LEU A 352 11.90 3.94 7.01
N PHE A 353 12.29 4.10 8.27
CA PHE A 353 13.37 5.02 8.66
C PHE A 353 14.75 4.62 8.11
N LYS A 354 14.93 3.36 7.67
CA LYS A 354 16.12 2.95 6.92
C LYS A 354 16.08 3.40 5.46
N GLN A 355 14.91 3.69 4.91
CA GLN A 355 14.76 4.17 3.53
C GLN A 355 14.87 5.69 3.44
N ASN A 356 14.24 6.41 4.38
CA ASN A 356 14.34 7.85 4.49
C ASN A 356 14.23 8.27 5.96
N SER A 357 15.01 9.28 6.38
CA SER A 357 14.91 9.86 7.70
C SER A 357 13.60 10.59 7.96
N GLN A 358 12.92 11.05 6.90
CA GLN A 358 11.58 11.62 6.94
C GLN A 358 10.55 10.61 6.40
N ILE A 359 9.56 10.27 7.22
CA ILE A 359 8.46 9.38 6.83
C ILE A 359 7.12 10.05 7.11
N THR A 360 6.12 9.81 6.26
CA THR A 360 4.74 10.26 6.49
C THR A 360 3.82 9.07 6.72
N ILE A 361 2.86 9.19 7.63
CA ILE A 361 1.82 8.19 7.88
C ILE A 361 0.46 8.83 7.62
N ALA A 362 -0.31 8.24 6.71
CA ALA A 362 -1.67 8.64 6.40
C ALA A 362 -2.66 7.99 7.37
N PHE A 363 -3.66 8.75 7.80
CA PHE A 363 -4.82 8.25 8.54
C PHE A 363 -6.11 8.78 7.94
N ASP A 364 -7.15 7.97 8.05
CA ASP A 364 -8.51 8.40 7.73
C ASP A 364 -8.95 9.53 8.69
N GLY A 365 -9.72 10.49 8.16
CA GLY A 365 -10.18 11.68 8.90
C GLY A 365 -11.26 11.42 9.95
N ASP A 366 -11.49 10.18 10.38
CA ASP A 366 -12.53 9.79 11.32
C ASP A 366 -12.01 9.57 12.76
N ALA A 367 -12.91 9.23 13.68
CA ALA A 367 -12.55 8.99 15.08
C ALA A 367 -11.66 7.74 15.28
N ALA A 368 -11.77 6.74 14.38
CA ALA A 368 -10.94 5.55 14.43
C ALA A 368 -9.50 5.87 13.98
N GLY A 369 -9.34 6.66 12.92
CA GLY A 369 -8.07 7.18 12.43
C GLY A 369 -7.34 8.02 13.49
N GLN A 370 -8.04 8.87 14.24
CA GLN A 370 -7.45 9.61 15.36
C GLN A 370 -6.88 8.69 16.45
N LYS A 371 -7.63 7.66 16.83
CA LYS A 371 -7.17 6.67 17.82
C LYS A 371 -5.97 5.88 17.30
N ALA A 372 -5.97 5.52 16.01
CA ALA A 372 -4.86 4.87 15.34
C ALA A 372 -3.61 5.77 15.29
N ALA A 373 -3.79 7.06 15.06
CA ALA A 373 -2.72 8.05 15.04
C ALA A 373 -2.05 8.22 16.41
N ARG A 374 -2.83 8.33 17.50
CA ARG A 374 -2.29 8.37 18.87
C ARG A 374 -1.49 7.11 19.19
N ARG A 375 -2.02 5.92 18.87
CA ARG A 375 -1.32 4.65 19.08
C ARG A 375 -0.02 4.59 18.28
N THR A 376 -0.05 5.01 17.02
CA THR A 376 1.14 5.03 16.15
C THR A 376 2.19 6.02 16.66
N LEU A 377 1.75 7.18 17.17
CA LEU A 377 2.64 8.14 17.81
C LEU A 377 3.38 7.51 19.01
N GLU A 378 2.69 6.83 19.91
CA GLU A 378 3.30 6.15 21.06
C GLU A 378 4.36 5.10 20.64
N ILE A 379 4.12 4.39 19.54
CA ILE A 379 5.06 3.43 18.95
C ILE A 379 6.26 4.13 18.29
N ALA A 380 6.03 5.29 17.68
CA ALA A 380 7.05 6.01 16.94
C ALA A 380 7.97 6.85 17.82
N LEU A 381 7.47 7.41 18.93
CA LEU A 381 8.22 8.31 19.81
C LEU A 381 9.59 7.73 20.25
N PRO A 382 9.71 6.46 20.68
CA PRO A 382 11.01 5.87 21.03
C PRO A 382 12.01 5.80 19.87
N LEU A 383 11.53 5.89 18.63
CA LEU A 383 12.35 5.79 17.42
C LEU A 383 12.83 7.15 16.90
N LEU A 384 12.33 8.27 17.43
CA LEU A 384 12.63 9.63 17.00
C LEU A 384 13.93 10.17 17.62
N ASN A 385 15.06 9.58 17.23
CA ASN A 385 16.39 10.14 17.49
C ASN A 385 16.64 11.38 16.62
N ASP A 386 17.63 12.20 17.00
CA ASP A 386 18.03 13.37 16.22
C ASP A 386 18.26 12.98 14.74
N GLY A 387 17.66 13.75 13.82
CA GLY A 387 17.72 13.53 12.39
C GLY A 387 16.55 12.71 11.80
N ARG A 388 15.72 12.06 12.60
CA ARG A 388 14.48 11.42 12.13
C ARG A 388 13.29 12.38 12.25
N GLU A 389 12.46 12.39 11.23
CA GLU A 389 11.24 13.19 11.16
C GLU A 389 10.05 12.30 10.81
N LEU A 390 8.96 12.47 11.56
CA LEU A 390 7.70 11.79 11.31
C LEU A 390 6.64 12.84 11.03
N LYS A 391 5.87 12.65 9.95
CA LYS A 391 4.70 13.47 9.63
C LYS A 391 3.43 12.63 9.69
N PHE A 392 2.34 13.27 10.09
CA PHE A 392 1.02 12.68 10.04
C PHE A 392 0.21 13.40 8.97
N PHE A 393 -0.27 12.63 8.00
CA PHE A 393 -1.14 13.11 6.94
C PHE A 393 -2.56 12.67 7.24
N VAL A 394 -3.45 13.62 7.43
CA VAL A 394 -4.84 13.36 7.80
C VAL A 394 -5.68 13.56 6.55
N LEU A 395 -6.36 12.51 6.14
CA LEU A 395 -7.24 12.60 4.99
C LEU A 395 -8.54 13.34 5.37
N PRO A 396 -9.18 14.03 4.42
CA PRO A 396 -10.54 14.54 4.62
C PRO A 396 -11.50 13.41 5.04
N LYS A 397 -12.60 13.78 5.72
CA LYS A 397 -13.62 12.81 6.12
C LYS A 397 -14.13 12.03 4.90
N GLU A 398 -14.37 10.74 5.10
CA GLU A 398 -14.93 9.82 4.09
C GLU A 398 -14.03 9.58 2.86
N HIS A 399 -12.77 10.01 2.91
CA HIS A 399 -11.80 9.80 1.84
C HIS A 399 -10.65 8.89 2.29
N ASP A 400 -10.41 7.84 1.49
CA ASP A 400 -9.13 7.10 1.43
C ASP A 400 -8.21 7.74 0.36
N PRO A 401 -6.90 7.41 0.31
CA PRO A 401 -6.00 7.99 -0.68
C PRO A 401 -6.45 7.77 -2.13
N ASP A 402 -7.00 6.59 -2.44
CA ASP A 402 -7.53 6.24 -3.77
C ASP A 402 -8.70 7.18 -4.17
N SER A 403 -9.74 7.27 -3.33
CA SER A 403 -10.92 8.10 -3.59
C SER A 403 -10.60 9.59 -3.62
N LEU A 404 -9.65 10.05 -2.79
CA LEU A 404 -9.21 11.45 -2.79
C LEU A 404 -8.56 11.82 -4.13
N ILE A 405 -7.64 10.99 -4.63
CA ILE A 405 -7.00 11.23 -5.93
C ILE A 405 -8.02 11.15 -7.07
N ARG A 406 -8.94 10.18 -7.03
CA ARG A 406 -9.97 10.04 -8.07
C ARG A 406 -10.94 11.22 -8.12
N LYS A 407 -11.26 11.83 -6.97
CA LYS A 407 -12.22 12.95 -6.89
C LYS A 407 -11.56 14.31 -7.11
N GLU A 408 -10.44 14.55 -6.43
CA GLU A 408 -9.80 15.89 -6.34
C GLU A 408 -8.54 16.03 -7.20
N GLY A 409 -8.02 14.92 -7.73
CA GLY A 409 -6.81 14.87 -8.54
C GLY A 409 -5.51 14.81 -7.75
N LEU A 410 -4.44 14.42 -8.44
CA LEU A 410 -3.10 14.23 -7.88
C LEU A 410 -2.47 15.53 -7.36
N GLU A 411 -2.68 16.65 -8.06
CA GLU A 411 -2.13 17.95 -7.64
C GLU A 411 -2.71 18.40 -6.31
N THR A 412 -4.04 18.25 -6.13
CA THR A 412 -4.71 18.53 -4.87
C THR A 412 -4.21 17.61 -3.77
N PHE A 413 -4.08 16.30 -4.05
CA PHE A 413 -3.51 15.36 -3.10
C PHE A 413 -2.12 15.79 -2.63
N HIS A 414 -1.22 16.15 -3.56
CA HIS A 414 0.12 16.63 -3.21
C HIS A 414 0.09 17.92 -2.39
N ARG A 415 -0.80 18.86 -2.71
CA ARG A 415 -0.97 20.09 -1.95
C ARG A 415 -1.37 19.80 -0.51
N ILE A 416 -2.37 18.96 -0.28
CA ILE A 416 -2.82 18.60 1.07
C ILE A 416 -1.71 17.82 1.81
N TRP A 417 -1.03 16.90 1.12
CA TRP A 417 0.09 16.16 1.71
C TRP A 417 1.26 17.09 2.09
N GLN A 418 1.64 18.05 1.25
CA GLN A 418 2.68 19.04 1.57
C GLN A 418 2.30 19.95 2.73
N GLN A 419 1.02 20.29 2.83
CA GLN A 419 0.46 21.03 3.95
C GLN A 419 0.36 20.19 5.23
N SER A 420 0.69 18.88 5.21
CA SER A 420 0.62 18.05 6.42
C SER A 420 1.43 18.67 7.55
N PRO A 421 0.85 18.73 8.75
CA PRO A 421 1.44 19.49 9.83
C PRO A 421 2.74 18.89 10.33
N LEU A 422 3.54 19.76 10.94
CA LEU A 422 4.66 19.33 11.75
C LEU A 422 4.17 18.44 12.89
N LEU A 423 5.01 17.48 13.28
CA LEU A 423 4.71 16.58 14.39
C LEU A 423 4.37 17.35 15.68
N SER A 424 5.08 18.45 15.95
CA SER A 424 4.83 19.30 17.12
C SER A 424 3.41 19.88 17.13
N ASP A 425 2.95 20.40 15.98
CA ASP A 425 1.61 20.97 15.86
C ASP A 425 0.54 19.87 15.92
N PHE A 426 0.79 18.72 15.29
CA PHE A 426 -0.09 17.55 15.39
C PHE A 426 -0.26 17.09 16.84
N VAL A 427 0.83 16.91 17.58
CA VAL A 427 0.79 16.48 18.99
C VAL A 427 0.06 17.53 19.83
N PHE A 428 0.26 18.82 19.57
CA PHE A 428 -0.45 19.88 20.27
C PHE A 428 -1.95 19.85 20.01
N ALA A 429 -2.38 19.72 18.75
CA ALA A 429 -3.78 19.59 18.38
C ALA A 429 -4.42 18.37 19.07
N LEU A 430 -3.76 17.22 19.02
CA LEU A 430 -4.22 15.97 19.64
C LEU A 430 -4.40 16.10 21.16
N LEU A 431 -3.44 16.72 21.86
CA LEU A 431 -3.49 16.84 23.32
C LEU A 431 -4.42 17.95 23.81
N SER A 432 -4.59 19.03 23.03
CA SER A 432 -5.43 20.17 23.45
C SER A 432 -6.92 19.97 23.16
N GLN A 433 -7.29 19.02 22.29
CA GLN A 433 -8.67 18.79 21.83
C GLN A 433 -9.69 18.63 22.98
N ASN A 434 -9.28 18.03 24.09
CA ASN A 434 -10.18 17.68 25.21
C ASN A 434 -10.10 18.65 26.40
N TYR A 435 -9.29 19.71 26.32
CA TYR A 435 -9.04 20.61 27.45
C TYR A 435 -9.16 22.08 27.08
N ASP A 436 -9.67 22.89 28.01
CA ASP A 436 -9.70 24.34 27.86
C ASP A 436 -8.33 24.95 28.19
N VAL A 437 -7.52 25.14 27.14
CA VAL A 437 -6.17 25.72 27.22
C VAL A 437 -6.15 27.20 27.64
N THR A 438 -7.30 27.86 27.80
CA THR A 438 -7.35 29.22 28.36
C THR A 438 -7.24 29.23 29.89
N THR A 439 -7.57 28.11 30.54
CA THR A 439 -7.55 27.95 32.00
C THR A 439 -6.23 27.38 32.52
N PRO A 440 -5.77 27.76 33.73
CA PRO A 440 -4.62 27.11 34.36
C PRO A 440 -4.77 25.58 34.49
N GLU A 441 -5.96 25.11 34.84
CA GLU A 441 -6.28 23.68 35.00
C GLU A 441 -6.15 22.94 33.67
N GLY A 442 -6.74 23.47 32.58
CA GLY A 442 -6.63 22.87 31.25
C GLY A 442 -5.20 22.87 30.73
N LYS A 443 -4.44 23.96 30.92
CA LYS A 443 -2.99 24.00 30.62
C LYS A 443 -2.22 22.94 31.39
N SER A 444 -2.54 22.75 32.67
CA SER A 444 -1.90 21.74 33.52
C SER A 444 -2.18 20.31 33.02
N GLN A 445 -3.41 20.02 32.57
CA GLN A 445 -3.77 18.70 32.03
C GLN A 445 -3.01 18.40 30.73
N VAL A 446 -2.97 19.36 29.79
CA VAL A 446 -2.21 19.20 28.53
C VAL A 446 -0.73 18.96 28.81
N MET A 447 -0.13 19.71 29.75
CA MET A 447 1.26 19.51 30.12
C MET A 447 1.52 18.15 30.80
N ALA A 448 0.55 17.61 31.54
CA ALA A 448 0.66 16.30 32.15
C ALA A 448 0.69 15.18 31.09
N GLU A 449 -0.20 15.22 30.09
CA GLU A 449 -0.16 14.27 28.97
C GLU A 449 1.10 14.42 28.11
N LEU A 450 1.54 15.65 27.84
CA LEU A 450 2.80 15.90 27.14
C LEU A 450 3.98 15.27 27.89
N ASN A 451 4.00 15.34 29.22
CA ASN A 451 5.07 14.75 30.01
C ASN A 451 5.14 13.24 29.81
N GLN A 452 3.99 12.54 29.79
CA GLN A 452 3.91 11.11 29.51
C GLN A 452 4.44 10.77 28.11
N LEU A 453 4.04 11.52 27.07
CA LEU A 453 4.54 11.28 25.70
C LEU A 453 6.04 11.57 25.58
N THR A 454 6.51 12.68 26.17
CA THR A 454 7.92 13.05 26.10
C THR A 454 8.82 12.08 26.88
N GLU A 455 8.28 11.28 27.80
CA GLU A 455 9.01 10.19 28.45
C GLU A 455 9.35 9.02 27.51
N LEU A 456 8.55 8.81 26.47
CA LEU A 456 8.79 7.79 25.46
C LEU A 456 9.90 8.18 24.48
N LEU A 457 10.17 9.48 24.30
CA LEU A 457 11.25 9.97 23.45
C LEU A 457 12.63 9.52 23.98
N PRO A 458 13.62 9.33 23.10
CA PRO A 458 14.99 9.06 23.48
C PRO A 458 15.51 10.03 24.56
N LYS A 459 16.19 9.48 25.57
CA LYS A 459 16.77 10.28 26.67
C LYS A 459 17.88 11.21 26.19
N GLN A 460 18.56 10.83 25.12
CA GLN A 460 19.59 11.62 24.46
C GLN A 460 18.99 12.17 23.18
N GLY A 461 18.98 13.49 23.01
CA GLY A 461 18.40 14.16 21.84
C GLY A 461 17.80 15.51 22.19
N SER A 462 17.80 16.41 21.21
CA SER A 462 17.29 17.78 21.38
C SER A 462 15.76 17.86 21.32
N TYR A 463 15.13 16.93 20.60
CA TYR A 463 13.70 17.00 20.27
C TYR A 463 12.78 17.01 21.49
N ARG A 464 13.11 16.23 22.54
CA ARG A 464 12.34 16.23 23.80
C ARG A 464 12.27 17.61 24.45
N TYR A 465 13.40 18.32 24.49
CA TYR A 465 13.47 19.67 25.04
C TYR A 465 12.71 20.67 24.16
N LEU A 466 12.94 20.61 22.85
CA LEU A 466 12.31 21.51 21.87
C LEU A 466 10.79 21.36 21.86
N LEU A 467 10.27 20.13 21.91
CA LEU A 467 8.83 19.88 21.96
C LEU A 467 8.20 20.44 23.25
N ARG A 468 8.85 20.27 24.41
CA ARG A 468 8.39 20.87 25.67
C ARG A 468 8.41 22.39 25.62
N GLN A 469 9.42 22.97 25.00
CA GLN A 469 9.54 24.41 24.82
C GLN A 469 8.42 24.96 23.92
N PHE A 470 8.17 24.29 22.79
CA PHE A 470 7.09 24.61 21.87
C PHE A 470 5.72 24.64 22.57
N PHE A 471 5.41 23.64 23.41
CA PHE A 471 4.16 23.62 24.18
C PHE A 471 4.07 24.77 25.19
N LYS A 472 5.16 25.09 25.90
CA LYS A 472 5.18 26.23 26.83
C LYS A 472 4.89 27.55 26.11
N GLU A 473 5.43 27.74 24.91
CA GLU A 473 5.20 28.92 24.09
C GLU A 473 3.75 28.97 23.59
N LYS A 474 3.23 27.88 23.00
CA LYS A 474 1.83 27.79 22.53
C LYS A 474 0.80 27.97 23.65
N LEU A 475 1.08 27.53 24.87
CA LEU A 475 0.21 27.72 26.04
C LEU A 475 0.40 29.08 26.73
N GLY A 476 1.28 29.95 26.22
CA GLY A 476 1.46 31.32 26.70
C GLY A 476 2.22 31.45 28.01
N PHE A 477 3.11 30.51 28.34
CA PHE A 477 3.96 30.61 29.54
C PHE A 477 5.06 31.69 29.40
N ASN A 478 5.37 32.16 28.18
CA ASN A 478 6.35 33.21 27.92
C ASN A 478 5.68 34.48 27.34
N ARG A 479 5.79 35.60 28.05
CA ARG A 479 5.22 36.92 27.69
C ARG A 479 5.74 37.55 26.38
N LYS A 480 6.75 36.97 25.72
CA LYS A 480 7.39 37.54 24.52
C LYS A 480 7.01 36.87 23.19
N TRP A 481 6.21 35.82 23.23
CA TRP A 481 5.80 35.14 22.00
C TRP A 481 4.38 35.55 21.62
N GLN A 482 4.24 36.28 20.52
CA GLN A 482 2.97 36.40 19.82
C GLN A 482 2.89 35.24 18.83
N PRO A 483 1.87 34.37 18.91
CA PRO A 483 1.68 33.32 17.92
C PRO A 483 1.43 33.97 16.55
N GLN A 484 2.30 33.74 15.58
CA GLN A 484 1.76 33.48 14.24
C GLN A 484 1.23 32.06 14.32
N VAL A 485 -0.10 31.94 14.46
CA VAL A 485 -0.78 30.65 14.32
C VAL A 485 -0.47 30.18 12.90
N SER A 486 0.31 29.12 12.75
CA SER A 486 0.32 28.36 11.51
C SER A 486 -1.08 27.79 11.34
N VAL A 487 -1.86 28.43 10.47
CA VAL A 487 -3.18 27.97 10.06
C VAL A 487 -2.97 26.86 9.04
N ASP A 488 -2.48 25.72 9.50
CA ASP A 488 -2.41 24.53 8.67
C ASP A 488 -3.82 23.93 8.60
N ALA A 489 -4.52 24.15 7.49
CA ALA A 489 -5.82 23.54 7.19
C ALA A 489 -5.78 22.00 7.24
N SER A 490 -4.59 21.40 7.20
CA SER A 490 -4.30 19.98 7.36
C SER A 490 -4.39 19.47 8.80
N LEU A 491 -4.45 20.37 9.80
CA LEU A 491 -4.65 20.07 11.23
C LEU A 491 -6.13 20.11 11.64
N SER A 492 -7.06 20.08 10.69
CA SER A 492 -8.49 20.10 10.99
C SER A 492 -8.99 18.77 11.59
N PHE A 493 -8.30 18.24 12.60
CA PHE A 493 -8.95 17.47 13.66
C PHE A 493 -9.73 18.44 14.55
N ASN A 494 -10.81 18.99 13.99
CA ASN A 494 -11.66 19.98 14.67
C ASN A 494 -10.84 20.98 15.48
N ILE A 495 -10.11 21.88 14.79
CA ILE A 495 -10.11 23.25 15.31
C ILE A 495 -11.60 23.55 15.38
N ARG A 496 -12.17 23.61 16.59
CA ARG A 496 -13.53 24.12 16.76
C ARG A 496 -13.49 25.53 16.21
N THR A 497 -13.76 25.70 14.92
CA THR A 497 -14.26 26.95 14.39
C THR A 497 -15.38 27.32 15.31
N LYS A 498 -15.25 28.46 15.97
CA LYS A 498 -16.17 28.80 17.03
C LYS A 498 -17.56 28.94 16.40
N ASP A 499 -18.62 28.64 17.14
CA ASP A 499 -19.98 28.83 16.65
C ASP A 499 -20.19 30.27 16.15
N GLU A 500 -19.47 31.24 16.73
CA GLU A 500 -19.44 32.62 16.26
C GLU A 500 -18.90 32.77 14.83
N ASP A 501 -17.84 32.03 14.49
CA ASP A 501 -17.20 32.09 13.19
C ASP A 501 -18.08 31.46 12.11
N PHE A 502 -18.77 30.37 12.46
CA PHE A 502 -19.79 29.77 11.60
C PHE A 502 -20.98 30.70 11.40
N ALA A 503 -21.44 31.38 12.45
CA ALA A 503 -22.50 32.39 12.33
C ALA A 503 -22.08 33.53 11.39
N VAL A 504 -20.86 34.05 11.52
CA VAL A 504 -20.33 35.07 10.59
C VAL A 504 -20.28 34.53 9.16
N ALA A 505 -19.75 33.32 8.95
CA ALA A 505 -19.64 32.73 7.61
C ALA A 505 -21.00 32.51 6.94
N ILE A 506 -22.00 32.01 7.71
CA ILE A 506 -23.38 31.86 7.25
C ILE A 506 -23.95 33.21 6.84
N LEU A 507 -23.78 34.25 7.66
CA LEU A 507 -24.28 35.59 7.36
C LEU A 507 -23.63 36.20 6.12
N MET A 508 -22.33 35.99 5.93
CA MET A 508 -21.62 36.48 4.74
C MET A 508 -22.10 35.83 3.45
N GLN A 509 -22.48 34.54 3.48
CA GLN A 509 -22.93 33.82 2.29
C GLN A 509 -24.45 33.85 2.11
N HIS A 510 -25.20 33.99 3.20
CA HIS A 510 -26.65 34.01 3.25
C HIS A 510 -27.19 35.17 4.09
N PRO A 511 -27.12 36.42 3.57
CA PRO A 511 -27.47 37.62 4.33
C PRO A 511 -28.87 37.58 4.97
N PHE A 512 -29.87 37.06 4.27
CA PHE A 512 -31.25 36.99 4.74
C PHE A 512 -31.46 36.10 5.98
N LEU A 513 -30.51 35.20 6.29
CA LEU A 513 -30.55 34.39 7.51
C LEU A 513 -30.21 35.18 8.78
N TYR A 514 -29.90 36.48 8.66
CA TYR A 514 -29.74 37.40 9.79
C TYR A 514 -30.90 37.37 10.79
N ILE A 515 -32.13 37.11 10.32
CA ILE A 515 -33.32 36.96 11.17
C ILE A 515 -33.14 35.93 12.29
N HIS A 516 -32.32 34.89 12.09
CA HIS A 516 -32.04 33.90 13.12
C HIS A 516 -31.13 34.44 14.22
N PHE A 517 -30.25 35.40 13.89
CA PHE A 517 -29.19 35.90 14.76
C PHE A 517 -29.51 37.26 15.40
N GLU A 518 -30.55 37.97 14.96
CA GLU A 518 -30.95 39.30 15.47
C GLU A 518 -31.01 39.35 17.01
N VAL A 519 -31.60 38.32 17.63
CA VAL A 519 -31.74 38.19 19.07
C VAL A 519 -30.42 38.15 19.84
N LEU A 520 -29.31 37.76 19.20
CA LEU A 520 -27.99 37.72 19.84
C LEU A 520 -27.48 39.11 20.22
N ARG A 521 -27.87 40.17 19.49
CA ARG A 521 -27.44 41.55 19.74
C ARG A 521 -27.72 42.02 21.17
N ALA A 522 -28.78 41.51 21.80
CA ALA A 522 -29.15 41.89 23.17
C ALA A 522 -28.28 41.23 24.26
N ILE A 523 -27.54 40.17 23.92
CA ILE A 523 -26.86 39.29 24.88
C ILE A 523 -25.37 39.12 24.61
N ILE A 524 -24.92 39.32 23.37
CA ILE A 524 -23.51 39.20 22.99
C ILE A 524 -22.68 40.39 23.52
N PRO A 525 -21.45 40.17 24.01
CA PRO A 525 -20.53 41.25 24.35
C PRO A 525 -20.12 42.08 23.13
N ASN A 526 -20.05 43.41 23.28
CA ASN A 526 -19.76 44.34 22.18
C ASN A 526 -18.32 44.24 21.62
N ASP A 527 -17.41 43.62 22.36
CA ASP A 527 -16.01 43.38 21.97
C ASP A 527 -15.85 42.19 21.02
N GLU A 528 -16.87 41.34 20.86
CA GLU A 528 -16.86 40.22 19.93
C GLU A 528 -17.05 40.68 18.48
N LEU A 529 -16.32 40.08 17.54
CA LEU A 529 -16.46 40.37 16.11
C LEU A 529 -17.90 40.11 15.62
N LEU A 530 -18.53 39.01 16.06
CA LEU A 530 -19.91 38.70 15.69
C LEU A 530 -20.87 39.82 16.13
N ALA A 531 -20.65 40.46 17.28
CA ALA A 531 -21.49 41.59 17.72
C ALA A 531 -21.38 42.79 16.77
N GLN A 532 -20.16 43.05 16.32
CA GLN A 532 -19.87 44.14 15.37
C GLN A 532 -20.48 43.86 14.00
N ILE A 533 -20.36 42.63 13.50
CA ILE A 533 -21.01 42.21 12.25
C ILE A 533 -22.53 42.29 12.37
N LEU A 534 -23.14 41.81 13.46
CA LEU A 534 -24.59 41.90 13.65
C LEU A 534 -25.08 43.36 13.74
N ALA A 535 -24.26 44.29 14.25
CA ALA A 535 -24.57 45.70 14.24
C ALA A 535 -24.56 46.30 12.82
N VAL A 536 -23.64 45.86 11.95
CA VAL A 536 -23.64 46.23 10.53
C VAL A 536 -24.90 45.70 9.85
N PHE A 537 -25.24 44.42 10.05
CA PHE A 537 -26.46 43.84 9.51
C PHE A 537 -27.70 44.62 9.93
N ASP A 538 -27.87 44.90 11.23
CA ASP A 538 -29.02 45.67 11.72
C ASP A 538 -29.19 47.03 11.05
N ALA A 539 -28.09 47.70 10.70
CA ALA A 539 -28.13 49.00 10.07
C ALA A 539 -28.53 48.94 8.59
N VAL A 540 -28.27 47.82 7.91
CA VAL A 540 -28.40 47.72 6.45
C VAL A 540 -29.40 46.67 5.98
N PHE A 541 -29.94 45.84 6.88
CA PHE A 541 -30.74 44.67 6.51
C PHE A 541 -31.99 45.03 5.70
N ASP A 542 -32.70 46.09 6.11
CA ASP A 542 -33.92 46.56 5.44
C ASP A 542 -33.64 47.19 4.06
N GLU A 543 -32.37 47.49 3.75
CA GLU A 543 -31.93 48.08 2.47
C GLU A 543 -31.30 47.05 1.53
N LEU A 544 -31.27 45.76 1.90
CA LEU A 544 -30.65 44.73 1.07
C LEU A 544 -31.42 44.52 -0.25
N PRO A 545 -30.70 44.40 -1.39
CA PRO A 545 -31.31 44.00 -2.66
C PRO A 545 -31.99 42.62 -2.56
N ASP A 546 -33.12 42.43 -3.22
CA ASP A 546 -33.84 41.14 -3.24
C ASP A 546 -33.03 39.97 -3.86
N ASP A 547 -32.03 40.30 -4.70
CA ASP A 547 -31.14 39.32 -5.32
C ASP A 547 -30.03 38.88 -4.35
N GLN A 548 -29.89 37.57 -4.14
CA GLN A 548 -28.98 36.95 -3.18
C GLN A 548 -27.52 37.33 -3.42
N ASP A 549 -27.06 37.33 -4.67
CA ASP A 549 -25.68 37.60 -5.01
C ASP A 549 -25.38 39.08 -4.79
N LEU A 550 -26.30 39.97 -5.20
CA LEU A 550 -26.20 41.40 -4.94
C LEU A 550 -26.23 41.73 -3.44
N ALA A 551 -27.09 41.08 -2.66
CA ALA A 551 -27.13 41.22 -1.19
C ALA A 551 -25.81 40.77 -0.55
N THR A 552 -25.22 39.68 -1.04
CA THR A 552 -23.93 39.17 -0.58
C THR A 552 -22.82 40.18 -0.84
N TYR A 553 -22.73 40.73 -2.06
CA TYR A 553 -21.76 41.78 -2.38
C TYR A 553 -21.97 43.04 -1.55
N TYR A 554 -23.22 43.44 -1.32
CA TYR A 554 -23.56 44.60 -0.51
C TYR A 554 -23.06 44.44 0.93
N ILE A 555 -23.35 43.30 1.57
CA ILE A 555 -22.90 43.00 2.93
C ILE A 555 -21.37 42.92 3.02
N LEU A 556 -20.70 42.28 2.06
CA LEU A 556 -19.24 42.23 2.04
C LEU A 556 -18.62 43.64 1.96
N GLY A 557 -19.25 44.54 1.19
CA GLY A 557 -18.89 45.95 1.14
C GLY A 557 -19.13 46.67 2.47
N ALA A 558 -20.31 46.49 3.07
CA ALA A 558 -20.68 47.10 4.36
C ALA A 558 -19.76 46.63 5.51
N CYS A 559 -19.33 45.38 5.48
CA CYS A 559 -18.40 44.80 6.44
C CYS A 559 -16.92 45.00 6.07
N GLY A 560 -16.59 45.89 5.13
CA GLY A 560 -15.21 46.08 4.63
C GLY A 560 -14.18 46.45 5.71
N ALA A 561 -14.61 47.03 6.83
CA ALA A 561 -13.75 47.29 7.99
C ALA A 561 -13.15 46.01 8.61
N TYR A 562 -13.77 44.85 8.37
CA TYR A 562 -13.42 43.54 8.94
C TYR A 562 -12.89 42.56 7.88
N HIS A 563 -12.45 43.06 6.72
CA HIS A 563 -12.11 42.22 5.57
C HIS A 563 -11.01 41.18 5.85
N LEU A 564 -10.05 41.46 6.73
CA LEU A 564 -8.97 40.51 7.07
C LEU A 564 -9.52 39.35 7.90
N GLU A 565 -10.29 39.65 8.93
CA GLU A 565 -10.93 38.67 9.80
C GLU A 565 -11.95 37.81 9.03
N LEU A 566 -12.73 38.45 8.14
CA LEU A 566 -13.69 37.77 7.28
C LEU A 566 -12.99 36.83 6.29
N ALA A 567 -11.89 37.25 5.66
CA ALA A 567 -11.13 36.40 4.76
C ALA A 567 -10.60 35.15 5.48
N GLU A 568 -10.10 35.31 6.72
CA GLU A 568 -9.66 34.19 7.56
C GLU A 568 -10.83 33.26 7.93
N ILE A 569 -11.98 33.82 8.33
CA ILE A 569 -13.20 33.08 8.67
C ILE A 569 -13.71 32.23 7.50
N MET A 570 -13.77 32.82 6.31
CA MET A 570 -14.29 32.14 5.12
C MET A 570 -13.39 30.98 4.69
N GLN A 571 -12.06 31.11 4.84
CA GLN A 571 -11.12 30.04 4.53
C GLN A 571 -11.21 28.84 5.48
N ARG A 572 -11.46 29.08 6.78
CA ARG A 572 -11.47 28.02 7.79
C ARG A 572 -12.79 27.28 7.96
N THR A 573 -13.92 27.90 7.61
CA THR A 573 -15.26 27.32 7.85
C THR A 573 -15.76 26.40 6.73
N ASN A 574 -15.19 26.51 5.52
CA ASN A 574 -15.67 25.81 4.31
C ASN A 574 -17.20 25.86 4.16
N ILE A 575 -17.79 27.02 4.46
CA ILE A 575 -19.24 27.18 4.62
C ILE A 575 -20.01 26.86 3.34
N GLN A 576 -19.39 27.08 2.17
CA GLN A 576 -19.99 26.84 0.87
C GLN A 576 -20.41 25.38 0.64
N ALA A 577 -19.63 24.41 1.15
CA ALA A 577 -19.96 22.99 1.06
C ALA A 577 -21.05 22.58 2.07
N LEU A 578 -21.23 23.35 3.15
CA LEU A 578 -22.19 23.07 4.21
C LEU A 578 -23.57 23.70 3.94
N THR A 579 -23.65 24.63 2.99
CA THR A 579 -24.88 25.38 2.68
C THR A 579 -25.31 25.25 1.21
N GLU A 580 -24.90 24.16 0.54
CA GLU A 580 -25.24 23.90 -0.88
C GLU A 580 -26.76 23.92 -1.15
N ALA A 581 -27.56 23.51 -0.16
CA ALA A 581 -29.02 23.56 -0.20
C ALA A 581 -29.58 24.65 0.74
N PRO A 582 -30.54 25.48 0.30
CA PRO A 582 -31.14 26.53 1.13
C PRO A 582 -31.72 26.02 2.46
N GLU A 583 -32.32 24.83 2.48
CA GLU A 583 -32.90 24.23 3.68
C GLU A 583 -31.82 23.84 4.71
N LEU A 584 -30.64 23.43 4.22
CA LEU A 584 -29.51 23.09 5.07
C LEU A 584 -28.89 24.35 5.69
N ALA A 585 -28.79 25.44 4.91
CA ALA A 585 -28.35 26.73 5.38
C ALA A 585 -29.25 27.28 6.50
N ASP A 586 -30.57 27.24 6.32
CA ASP A 586 -31.55 27.68 7.32
C ASP A 586 -31.48 26.84 8.61
N LYS A 587 -31.39 25.50 8.46
CA LYS A 587 -31.25 24.59 9.60
C LYS A 587 -29.99 24.90 10.41
N LEU A 588 -28.84 25.04 9.73
CA LEU A 588 -27.56 25.37 10.37
C LEU A 588 -27.61 26.74 11.06
N ALA A 589 -28.16 27.76 10.40
CA ALA A 589 -28.34 29.09 11.00
C ALA A 589 -29.15 29.03 12.29
N SER A 590 -30.25 28.26 12.28
CA SER A 590 -31.09 28.05 13.45
C SER A 590 -30.34 27.33 14.59
N GLU A 591 -29.56 26.29 14.27
CA GLU A 591 -28.80 25.52 15.27
C GLU A 591 -27.69 26.35 15.92
N TYR A 592 -26.88 27.04 15.12
CA TYR A 592 -25.80 27.90 15.62
C TYR A 592 -26.35 29.08 16.43
N SER A 593 -27.44 29.72 15.97
CA SER A 593 -28.09 30.79 16.73
C SER A 593 -28.54 30.31 18.12
N LEU A 594 -29.18 29.13 18.21
CA LEU A 594 -29.62 28.58 19.50
C LEU A 594 -28.45 28.26 20.43
N SER A 595 -27.37 27.67 19.89
CA SER A 595 -26.14 27.39 20.64
C SER A 595 -25.52 28.67 21.21
N LEU A 596 -25.39 29.70 20.37
CA LEU A 596 -24.84 31.00 20.74
C LEU A 596 -25.70 31.72 21.78
N GLN A 597 -27.04 31.67 21.63
CA GLN A 597 -27.95 32.23 22.62
C GLN A 597 -27.75 31.57 23.99
N GLU A 598 -27.63 30.25 24.03
CA GLU A 598 -27.40 29.51 25.26
C GLU A 598 -26.06 29.90 25.89
N LYS A 599 -25.00 29.96 25.08
CA LYS A 599 -23.65 30.35 25.50
C LYS A 599 -23.63 31.74 26.13
N TYR A 600 -24.15 32.76 25.44
CA TYR A 600 -24.10 34.14 25.91
C TYR A 600 -25.05 34.41 27.07
N LEU A 601 -26.23 33.78 27.13
CA LEU A 601 -27.10 33.84 28.30
C LEU A 601 -26.41 33.26 29.54
N LYS A 602 -25.73 32.10 29.42
CA LYS A 602 -24.95 31.51 30.51
C LYS A 602 -23.80 32.41 30.95
N GLN A 603 -23.10 33.07 30.03
CA GLN A 603 -22.04 34.02 30.35
C GLN A 603 -22.58 35.23 31.11
N LYS A 604 -23.66 35.86 30.62
CA LYS A 604 -24.30 37.03 31.26
C LYS A 604 -24.83 36.69 32.66
N LEU A 605 -25.24 35.45 32.88
CA LEU A 605 -25.64 34.91 34.19
C LEU A 605 -24.51 34.81 35.21
N LYS A 606 -23.23 34.79 34.80
CA LYS A 606 -22.08 34.72 35.73
C LYS A 606 -21.81 36.03 36.45
N ALA A 607 -22.24 37.17 35.88
CA ALA A 607 -22.05 38.50 36.47
C ALA A 607 -23.25 39.41 36.20
N PRO A 608 -24.44 39.13 36.77
CA PRO A 608 -25.65 39.90 36.51
C PRO A 608 -25.57 41.27 37.20
N THR A 609 -25.98 42.33 36.52
CA THR A 609 -26.01 43.70 37.06
C THR A 609 -27.11 43.90 38.11
N SER A 610 -28.14 43.05 38.16
CA SER A 610 -29.19 43.09 39.20
C SER A 610 -29.88 41.73 39.48
N LEU A 611 -30.57 41.64 40.63
CA LEU A 611 -31.38 40.46 41.00
C LEU A 611 -32.58 40.23 40.06
N SER A 612 -33.21 41.30 39.56
CA SER A 612 -34.31 41.23 38.60
C SER A 612 -33.82 40.72 37.24
N GLU A 613 -32.66 41.21 36.78
CA GLU A 613 -32.01 40.74 35.56
C GLU A 613 -31.59 39.27 35.66
N SER A 614 -31.01 38.86 36.79
CA SER A 614 -30.66 37.44 37.02
C SER A 614 -31.88 36.51 36.91
N ARG A 615 -33.03 36.93 37.47
CA ARG A 615 -34.30 36.17 37.33
C ARG A 615 -34.78 36.12 35.88
N ASN A 616 -34.68 37.22 35.14
CA ASN A 616 -35.08 37.27 33.74
C ASN A 616 -34.20 36.37 32.85
N LEU A 617 -32.88 36.47 32.99
CA LEU A 617 -31.92 35.63 32.25
C LEU A 617 -32.13 34.14 32.51
N ARG A 618 -32.43 33.74 33.76
CA ARG A 618 -32.77 32.34 34.08
C ARG A 618 -34.07 31.88 33.41
N LYS A 619 -35.07 32.76 33.32
CA LYS A 619 -36.33 32.46 32.63
C LYS A 619 -36.10 32.26 31.13
N GLN A 620 -35.35 33.18 30.50
CA GLN A 620 -34.96 33.08 29.08
C GLN A 620 -34.17 31.81 28.79
N LEU A 621 -33.18 31.48 29.63
CA LEU A 621 -32.40 30.26 29.50
C LEU A 621 -33.27 29.00 29.62
N ASN A 622 -34.19 28.94 30.59
CA ASN A 622 -35.11 27.82 30.75
C ASN A 622 -36.07 27.64 29.55
N GLU A 623 -36.56 28.74 28.98
CA GLU A 623 -37.39 28.70 27.76
C GLU A 623 -36.59 28.24 26.53
N LEU A 624 -35.33 28.69 26.41
CA LEU A 624 -34.41 28.27 25.35
C LEU A 624 -34.08 26.78 25.47
N THR A 625 -33.73 26.30 26.66
CA THR A 625 -33.44 24.87 26.90
C THR A 625 -34.67 24.00 26.59
N LYS A 626 -35.89 24.47 26.89
CA LYS A 626 -37.13 23.79 26.46
C LYS A 626 -37.23 23.71 24.94
N LYS A 627 -37.00 24.81 24.22
CA LYS A 627 -37.01 24.83 22.74
C LYS A 627 -35.97 23.87 22.13
N ILE A 628 -34.75 23.84 22.68
CA ILE A 628 -33.68 22.91 22.26
C ILE A 628 -34.09 21.46 22.53
N SER A 629 -34.63 21.17 23.72
CA SER A 629 -35.05 19.81 24.10
C SER A 629 -36.22 19.26 23.28
N LEU A 630 -37.15 20.12 22.85
CA LEU A 630 -38.27 19.74 21.97
C LEU A 630 -37.81 19.42 20.54
N LYS A 631 -36.72 20.04 20.05
CA LYS A 631 -36.14 19.68 18.74
C LYS A 631 -35.52 18.27 18.74
N LEU A 632 -34.87 17.85 19.83
CA LEU A 632 -34.24 16.52 19.96
C LEU A 632 -35.24 15.34 19.97
N VAL A 633 -36.54 15.61 20.19
CA VAL A 633 -37.60 14.59 20.20
C VAL A 633 -38.23 14.40 18.81
N HIS A 634 -37.96 15.30 17.86
CA HIS A 634 -38.56 15.32 16.52
C HIS A 634 -37.54 15.28 15.37
N SER A 635 -36.26 15.10 15.66
CA SER A 635 -35.15 14.99 14.70
C SER A 635 -34.71 13.56 14.44
#